data_AF-X1BJ66-F1
#
_entry.id   AF-X1BJ66-F1
#
_cell.length_a   1.000
_cell.length_b   1.000
_cell.length_c   1.000
_cell.angle_alpha   90.00
_cell.angle_beta   90.00
_cell.angle_gamma   90.00
#
_symmetry.space_group_name_H-M   'P 1'
#
loop_
_entity.id
_entity.type
_entity.pdbx_description
1 polymer ?
#
loop_
_entity_poly.entity_id
_entity_poly.type
_entity_poly.pdbx_seq_one_letter_code
_entity_poly.pdbx_strand_id
1 'polypeptide(L)' 'LEKSPMALKMLKYAFLAETDGVTGITQLGVGGLGLYYGTEEAVEGKNAFLEKRKPDFNKFRK' A
#
# COMPACT_ATOMS: atom_id res chain seq x y z
N LEU A 1 -19.81 14.64 -7.86
CA LEU A 1 -18.60 13.96 -7.35
C LEU A 1 -19.02 13.13 -6.13
N GLU A 2 -19.33 11.83 -6.30
CA GLU A 2 -19.93 11.01 -5.22
C GLU A 2 -19.08 9.81 -4.78
N LYS A 3 -18.05 9.44 -5.54
CA LYS A 3 -17.25 8.22 -5.29
C LYS A 3 -15.86 8.58 -4.78
N SER A 4 -15.28 7.68 -3.98
CA SER A 4 -13.91 7.81 -3.48
C SER A 4 -12.90 7.89 -4.64
N PRO A 5 -12.14 8.99 -4.77
CA PRO A 5 -11.11 9.10 -5.81
C PRO A 5 -10.06 7.99 -5.71
N MET A 6 -9.74 7.56 -4.49
CA MET A 6 -8.78 6.49 -4.25
C MET A 6 -9.32 5.13 -4.74
N ALA A 7 -10.59 4.84 -4.46
CA ALA A 7 -11.22 3.61 -4.94
C ALA A 7 -11.23 3.56 -6.48
N LEU A 8 -11.58 4.67 -7.13
CA LEU A 8 -11.54 4.76 -8.60
C LEU A 8 -10.14 4.56 -9.17
N LYS A 9 -9.11 5.13 -8.53
CA LYS A 9 -7.70 4.95 -8.94
C LYS A 9 -7.28 3.49 -8.85
N MET A 10 -7.60 2.81 -7.75
CA MET A 10 -7.23 1.40 -7.56
C MET A 10 -7.95 0.47 -8.53
N LEU A 11 -9.24 0.71 -8.81
CA LEU A 11 -9.97 -0.06 -9.81
C LEU A 11 -9.36 0.11 -11.21
N LYS A 12 -8.96 1.32 -11.58
CA LYS A 12 -8.24 1.54 -12.84
C LYS A 12 -6.95 0.71 -12.92
N TYR A 13 -6.14 0.71 -11.86
CA TYR A 13 -4.92 -0.11 -11.84
C TYR A 13 -5.20 -1.61 -11.89
N ALA A 14 -6.29 -2.07 -11.27
CA ALA A 14 -6.69 -3.47 -11.33
C ALA A 14 -7.05 -3.89 -12.77
N PHE A 15 -7.78 -3.06 -13.52
CA PHE A 15 -8.06 -3.34 -14.93
C PHE A 15 -6.80 -3.32 -15.81
N LEU A 16 -5.88 -2.37 -15.58
CA LEU A 16 -4.61 -2.33 -16.32
C LEU A 16 -3.71 -3.52 -16.00
N ALA A 17 -3.77 -4.07 -14.79
CA ALA A 17 -3.01 -5.26 -14.40
C ALA A 17 -3.37 -6.51 -15.20
N GLU A 18 -4.59 -6.58 -15.74
CA GLU A 18 -5.03 -7.70 -16.59
C GLU A 18 -4.39 -7.65 -17.99
N THR A 19 -4.24 -6.45 -18.57
CA THR A 19 -3.84 -6.27 -19.98
C THR A 19 -2.37 -5.90 -20.17
N ASP A 20 -1.81 -5.11 -19.25
CA ASP A 20 -0.50 -4.45 -19.45
C ASP A 20 0.66 -5.27 -18.86
N GLY A 21 0.38 -6.50 -18.42
CA GLY A 21 1.35 -7.43 -17.84
C GLY A 21 2.10 -6.82 -16.65
N VAL A 22 3.43 -6.87 -16.68
CA VAL A 22 4.29 -6.41 -15.57
C VAL A 22 4.07 -4.93 -15.26
N THR A 23 3.80 -4.09 -16.26
CA THR A 23 3.56 -2.65 -16.04
C THR A 23 2.28 -2.42 -15.24
N GLY A 24 1.20 -3.09 -15.62
CA GLY A 24 -0.08 -2.99 -14.92
C GLY A 24 -0.01 -3.55 -13.49
N ILE A 25 0.64 -4.71 -13.31
CA ILE A 25 0.91 -5.29 -11.98
C ILE A 25 1.74 -4.32 -11.12
N THR A 26 2.74 -3.65 -11.70
CA THR A 26 3.57 -2.68 -10.98
C THR A 26 2.74 -1.48 -10.51
N GLN A 27 1.87 -0.94 -11.37
CA GLN A 27 0.99 0.17 -10.99
C GLN A 27 0.05 -0.21 -9.84
N LEU A 28 -0.54 -1.41 -9.90
CA LEU A 28 -1.39 -1.92 -8.84
C LEU A 28 -0.61 -2.12 -7.53
N GLY A 29 0.57 -2.74 -7.61
CA GLY A 29 1.44 -2.98 -6.46
C GLY A 29 1.92 -1.70 -5.77
N VAL A 30 2.41 -0.73 -6.55
CA VAL A 30 2.83 0.59 -6.02
C VAL A 30 1.64 1.37 -5.47
N GLY A 31 0.48 1.27 -6.12
CA GLY A 31 -0.77 1.84 -5.61
C GLY A 31 -1.15 1.28 -4.24
N GLY A 32 -1.10 -0.05 -4.08
CA GLY A 32 -1.34 -0.72 -2.80
C GLY A 32 -0.31 -0.36 -1.72
N LEU A 33 0.98 -0.31 -2.09
CA LEU A 33 2.05 0.13 -1.17
C LEU A 33 1.83 1.57 -0.68
N GLY A 34 1.34 2.46 -1.56
CA GLY A 34 0.98 3.82 -1.17
C GLY A 34 -0.12 3.90 -0.12
N LEU A 35 -1.10 2.98 -0.14
CA LEU A 35 -2.12 2.86 0.91
C LEU A 35 -1.51 2.35 2.22
N TYR A 36 -0.61 1.38 2.13
CA TYR A 36 0.06 0.81 3.30
C TYR A 36 0.86 1.87 4.08
N TYR A 37 1.53 2.80 3.41
CA TYR A 37 2.31 3.86 4.09
C TYR A 37 1.50 4.76 5.03
N GLY A 38 0.17 4.82 4.89
CA GLY A 38 -0.70 5.56 5.81
C GLY A 38 -1.11 4.78 7.07
N THR A 39 -0.66 3.54 7.23
CA THR A 39 -1.05 2.67 8.36
C THR A 39 -0.08 2.78 9.54
N GLU A 40 -0.57 2.50 10.74
CA GLU A 40 0.28 2.43 11.95
C GLU A 40 1.34 1.33 11.84
N GLU A 41 1.05 0.24 11.12
CA GLU A 41 1.99 -0.84 10.86
C GLU A 41 3.18 -0.36 10.02
N ALA A 42 2.93 0.42 8.97
CA ALA A 42 4.00 1.03 8.18
C ALA A 42 4.83 2.04 8.99
N VAL A 43 4.17 2.84 9.84
CA VAL A 43 4.83 3.81 10.72
C VAL A 43 5.73 3.11 11.74
N GLU A 44 5.30 1.98 12.31
CA GLU A 44 6.11 1.17 13.23
C GLU A 44 7.44 0.74 12.58
N GLY A 45 7.39 0.21 11.36
CA GLY A 45 8.60 -0.21 10.64
C GLY A 45 9.58 0.96 10.41
N LYS A 46 9.06 2.12 10.00
CA LYS A 46 9.86 3.34 9.84
C LYS A 46 10.47 3.79 11.17
N ASN A 47 9.68 3.88 12.24
CA ASN A 47 10.14 4.39 13.53
C ASN A 47 11.18 3.45 14.16
N ALA A 48 10.95 2.14 14.11
CA ALA A 48 11.90 1.15 14.61
C ALA A 48 13.26 1.26 13.90
N PHE A 49 13.26 1.49 12.58
CA PHE A 49 14.48 1.72 11.81
C PHE A 49 15.22 3.00 12.27
N LEU A 50 14.50 4.12 12.41
CA LEU A 50 15.07 5.40 12.88
C LEU A 50 15.63 5.30 14.30
N GLU A 51 14.93 4.57 15.17
CA GLU A 51 15.30 4.34 16.57
C GLU A 51 16.33 3.21 16.74
N LYS A 52 16.72 2.53 15.64
CA LYS A 52 17.66 1.38 15.62
C LYS A 52 17.24 0.24 16.56
N ARG A 53 15.95 0.04 16.75
CA ARG A 53 15.38 -1.08 17.51
C ARG A 53 14.74 -2.09 16.57
N LYS A 54 14.43 -3.28 17.09
CA LYS A 54 13.61 -4.24 16.36
C LYS A 54 12.17 -3.70 16.28
N PRO A 55 11.50 -3.78 15.12
CA PRO A 55 10.08 -3.43 15.01
C PRO A 55 9.21 -4.44 15.76
N ASP A 56 8.12 -3.98 16.36
CA ASP A 56 7.10 -4.83 16.97
C ASP A 56 5.80 -4.76 16.17
N PHE A 57 5.60 -5.78 15.34
CA PHE A 57 4.38 -5.93 14.53
C PHE A 57 3.31 -6.80 15.19
N ASN A 58 3.55 -7.35 16.40
CA ASN A 58 2.59 -8.27 17.02
C ASN A 58 1.24 -7.58 17.32
N LYS A 59 1.27 -6.27 17.60
CA LYS A 59 0.07 -5.43 17.80
C LYS A 59 -0.84 -5.28 16.57
N PHE A 60 -0.38 -5.63 15.37
CA PHE A 60 -1.14 -5.47 14.12
C PHE A 60 -1.62 -6.80 13.52
N ARG A 61 -1.20 -7.94 14.07
CA ARG A 61 -1.69 -9.25 13.65
C ARG A 61 -3.15 -9.41 14.09
N LYS A 62 -4.01 -9.83 13.17
CA LYS A 62 -5.37 -10.28 13.46
C LYS A 62 -5.42 -11.80 13.57
#